data_AF-A0A2M7CNY4-F1
#
_entry.id   AF-A0A2M7CNY4-F1
#
_cell.length_a   1.000
_cell.length_b   1.000
_cell.length_c   1.000
_cell.angle_alpha   90.00
_cell.angle_beta   90.00
_cell.angle_gamma   90.00
#
_symmetry.space_group_name_H-M   'P 1'
#
loop_
_entity.id
_entity.type
_entity.pdbx_description
1 polymer ?
#
loop_
_entity_poly.entity_id
_entity_poly.type
_entity_poly.pdbx_seq_one_letter_code
_entity_poly.pdbx_strand_id
1 'polypeptide(L)' 'MENDTNSLRRLKTIEGHLRGIIRMVEEDAYCIDVIRQIQAVE' A
#
# COMPACT_ATOMS: atom_id res chain seq x y z
N MET A 1 17.96 -17.00 -12.77
CA MET A 1 17.41 -15.94 -11.90
C MET A 1 16.07 -15.53 -12.50
N GLU A 2 15.02 -16.32 -12.25
CA GLU A 2 13.72 -16.22 -12.93
C GLU A 2 12.58 -15.84 -11.95
N ASN A 3 12.91 -15.78 -10.65
CA ASN A 3 11.96 -15.55 -9.56
C ASN A 3 11.84 -14.07 -9.13
N ASP A 4 12.76 -13.21 -9.57
CA ASP A 4 12.81 -11.80 -9.16
C ASP A 4 11.66 -10.98 -9.76
N THR A 5 11.20 -11.32 -10.96
CA THR A 5 10.22 -10.50 -11.69
C THR A 5 8.83 -10.52 -11.06
N ASN A 6 8.40 -11.66 -10.50
CA ASN A 6 7.11 -11.79 -9.82
C ASN A 6 7.11 -11.04 -8.48
N SER A 7 8.15 -11.25 -7.68
CA SER A 7 8.35 -10.55 -6.40
C SER A 7 8.44 -9.05 -6.61
N LEU A 8 9.20 -8.58 -7.61
CA LEU A 8 9.30 -7.17 -7.97
C LEU A 8 7.92 -6.58 -8.36
N ARG A 9 7.11 -7.32 -9.12
CA ARG A 9 5.76 -6.88 -9.48
C ARG A 9 4.86 -6.75 -8.25
N ARG A 10 4.92 -7.70 -7.31
CA ARG A 10 4.15 -7.63 -6.05
C ARG A 10 4.57 -6.44 -5.20
N LEU A 11 5.88 -6.19 -5.11
CA LEU A 11 6.42 -5.03 -4.39
C LEU A 11 5.95 -3.70 -5.00
N LYS A 12 5.89 -3.59 -6.33
CA LYS A 12 5.34 -2.39 -7.01
C LYS A 12 3.85 -2.16 -6.70
N THR A 13 3.07 -3.23 -6.58
CA THR A 13 1.66 -3.12 -6.16
C THR A 13 1.54 -2.63 -4.71
N ILE A 14 2.34 -3.20 -3.81
CA ILE A 14 2.40 -2.79 -2.40
C ILE A 14 2.82 -1.32 -2.28
N GLU A 15 3.82 -0.89 -3.06
CA GLU A 15 4.25 0.52 -3.12
C GLU A 15 3.10 1.45 -3.53
N GLY A 16 2.33 1.06 -4.55
CA GLY A 16 1.16 1.83 -5.00
C GLY A 16 0.09 1.96 -3.92
N HIS A 17 -0.19 0.89 -3.18
CA HIS A 17 -1.13 0.91 -2.06
C HIS A 17 -0.63 1.81 -0.92
N LEU A 18 0.66 1.69 -0.56
CA LEU A 18 1.27 2.54 0.47
C LEU A 18 1.19 4.03 0.12
N ARG A 19 1.45 4.40 -1.14
CA ARG A 19 1.26 5.78 -1.62
C ARG A 19 -0.19 6.25 -1.49
N GLY A 20 -1.16 5.35 -1.64
CA GLY A 20 -2.57 5.65 -1.38
C GLY A 20 -2.84 5.98 0.08
N ILE A 21 -2.33 5.17 1.00
CA ILE A 21 -2.46 5.38 2.44
C ILE A 21 -1.82 6.71 2.87
N ILE A 22 -0.65 7.05 2.33
CA ILE A 22 0.03 8.32 2.62
C ILE A 22 -0.87 9.50 2.23
N ARG A 23 -1.47 9.48 1.03
CA ARG A 23 -2.41 10.54 0.62
C ARG A 23 -3.62 10.65 1.53
N MET A 24 -4.17 9.54 2.00
CA MET A 24 -5.27 9.57 2.96
C MET A 24 -4.88 10.30 4.25
N VAL A 25 -3.65 10.14 4.72
CA VAL A 25 -3.14 10.86 5.90
C VAL A 25 -2.94 12.35 5.57
N GLU A 26 -2.35 12.67 4.41
CA GLU A 26 -2.16 14.05 3.96
C GLU A 26 -3.49 14.81 3.78
N GLU A 27 -4.55 14.10 3.43
CA GLU A 27 -5.91 14.63 3.24
C GLU A 27 -6.77 14.59 4.52
N ASP A 28 -6.18 14.31 5.69
CA ASP A 28 -6.87 14.19 6.98
C ASP A 28 -8.08 13.22 6.94
N ALA A 29 -7.95 12.13 6.18
CA ALA A 29 -8.98 11.11 6.09
C ALA A 29 -9.28 10.48 7.47
N TYR A 30 -10.50 9.96 7.62
CA TYR A 30 -10.95 9.39 8.88
C TYR A 30 -10.03 8.24 9.33
N CYS A 31 -9.54 8.33 10.57
CA CYS A 31 -8.52 7.44 11.10
C CYS A 31 -8.87 5.94 10.97
N ILE A 32 -10.14 5.56 11.12
CA ILE A 32 -10.58 4.16 10.99
C ILE A 32 -10.41 3.67 9.55
N ASP A 33 -10.64 4.53 8.56
CA ASP A 33 -10.50 4.15 7.15
C ASP A 33 -9.02 4.03 6.77
N VAL A 34 -8.15 4.88 7.31
CA VAL A 34 -6.68 4.73 7.17
C VAL A 34 -6.22 3.40 7.76
N ILE A 35 -6.65 3.05 8.99
CA ILE A 35 -6.30 1.79 9.65
C ILE A 35 -6.76 0.58 8.84
N ARG A 36 -7.98 0.62 8.30
CA ARG A 36 -8.50 -0.46 7.44
C ARG A 36 -7.66 -0.64 6.18
N GLN A 37 -7.18 0.45 5.57
CA GLN A 37 -6.32 0.34 4.38
C GLN A 37 -4.93 -0.19 4.72
N ILE A 38 -4.37 0.15 5.89
CA ILE A 38 -3.11 -0.44 6.37
C ILE A 38 -3.26 -1.97 6.54
N GLN A 39 -4.36 -2.42 7.13
CA GLN A 39 -4.65 -3.86 7.32
C GLN A 39 -4.86 -4.62 6.00
N ALA A 40 -5.21 -3.94 4.91
CA ALA A 40 -5.32 -4.56 3.59
C ALA A 40 -3.96 -4.76 2.89
N VAL A 41 -2.89 -4.19 3.46
CA VAL A 41 -1.51 -4.34 2.98
C VAL A 41 -0.76 -5.43 3.78
N GLU A 42 -1.13 -5.67 5.04
CA GLU A 42 -0.72 -6.86 5.81
C GLU A 42 -1.24 -8.15 5.19
#